data_AF-A0A817WBL8-F1
#
_entry.id   AF-A0A817WBL8-F1
#
_cell.length_a   1.000
_cell.length_b   1.000
_cell.length_c   1.000
_cell.angle_alpha   90.00
_cell.angle_beta   90.00
_cell.angle_gamma   90.00
#
_symmetry.space_group_name_H-M   'P 1'
#
loop_
_entity.id
_entity.type
_entity.pdbx_description
1 polymer ?
#
loop_
_entity_poly.entity_id
_entity_poly.type
_entity_poly.pdbx_seq_one_letter_code
_entity_poly.pdbx_strand_id
1 'polypeptide(L)'
;MATKNESNLCSVCNKLAGVRFCVGCNKYFCPKNFREHEGQLAIQFDNEVVRYHDELLDQIQKLEKSNYSSLDLFAQIEQWKKTTINKVERAADKAQHELTDLIDNKRAAIAKQLELITKEIRSR
;
A
#
# COMPACT_ATOMS: atom_id res chain seq x y z
N MET A 1 -63.16 37.34 -12.00
CA MET A 1 -62.39 37.17 -13.25
C MET A 1 -61.11 36.42 -12.91
N ALA A 2 -60.96 35.19 -13.39
CA ALA A 2 -59.87 34.30 -13.01
C ALA A 2 -58.62 34.57 -13.86
N THR A 3 -57.53 35.00 -13.22
CA THR A 3 -56.22 35.18 -13.84
C THR A 3 -55.54 33.82 -14.00
N LYS A 4 -55.35 33.39 -15.25
CA LYS A 4 -54.72 32.13 -15.63
C LYS A 4 -53.20 32.25 -15.35
N ASN A 5 -52.70 31.56 -14.33
CA ASN A 5 -51.27 31.45 -14.05
C ASN A 5 -50.56 30.76 -15.23
N GLU A 6 -49.68 31.46 -15.94
CA GLU A 6 -48.89 30.91 -17.05
C GLU A 6 -47.68 30.06 -16.60
N SER A 7 -47.44 29.87 -15.31
CA SER A 7 -46.12 29.43 -14.81
C SER A 7 -45.99 27.97 -14.36
N ASN A 8 -46.97 27.09 -14.64
CA ASN A 8 -46.88 25.66 -14.26
C ASN A 8 -47.30 24.73 -15.40
N LEU A 9 -46.81 24.91 -16.64
CA LEU A 9 -47.02 23.92 -17.71
C LEU A 9 -45.90 22.87 -17.71
N CYS A 10 -46.22 21.65 -18.14
CA CYS A 10 -45.21 20.60 -18.28
C CYS A 10 -44.13 21.01 -19.29
N SER A 11 -42.87 21.05 -18.86
CA SER A 11 -41.71 21.42 -19.66
C SER A 11 -41.42 20.52 -20.87
N VAL A 12 -42.10 19.37 -20.98
CA VAL A 12 -41.93 18.41 -22.09
C VAL A 12 -43.07 18.51 -23.10
N CYS A 13 -44.33 18.49 -22.66
CA CYS A 13 -45.47 18.49 -23.59
C CYS A 13 -46.19 19.83 -23.74
N ASN A 14 -45.95 20.79 -22.84
CA ASN A 14 -46.57 22.12 -22.77
C ASN A 14 -48.12 22.14 -22.85
N LYS A 15 -48.77 20.99 -22.62
CA LYS A 15 -50.22 20.79 -22.79
C LYS A 15 -50.98 20.65 -21.47
N LEU A 16 -50.34 20.05 -20.48
CA LEU A 16 -50.92 19.81 -19.16
C LEU A 16 -50.21 20.65 -18.12
N ALA A 17 -50.93 21.01 -17.05
CA ALA A 17 -50.30 21.58 -15.87
C ALA A 17 -49.22 20.63 -15.34
N GLY A 18 -48.01 21.16 -15.15
CA GLY A 18 -46.92 20.49 -14.46
C GLY A 18 -47.21 20.49 -12.97
N VAL A 19 -47.68 19.35 -12.46
CA VAL A 19 -48.06 19.17 -11.05
C VAL A 19 -46.86 18.70 -10.21
N ARG A 20 -45.80 18.20 -10.86
CA ARG A 20 -44.59 17.70 -10.20
C ARG A 20 -43.38 18.51 -10.61
N PHE A 21 -42.56 18.89 -9.64
CA PHE A 21 -41.35 19.67 -9.86
C PHE A 21 -40.12 18.80 -9.60
N CYS A 22 -39.17 18.76 -10.52
CA CYS A 22 -37.86 18.13 -10.32
C CYS A 22 -36.86 19.19 -9.88
N VAL A 23 -36.31 19.05 -8.68
CA VAL A 23 -35.30 19.99 -8.13
C VAL A 23 -34.00 19.92 -8.92
N GLY A 24 -33.53 18.71 -9.26
CA GLY A 24 -32.27 18.52 -9.99
C GLY A 24 -32.28 19.12 -11.40
N CYS A 25 -33.44 19.10 -12.07
CA CYS A 25 -33.58 19.66 -13.42
C CYS A 25 -34.24 21.04 -13.45
N ASN A 26 -34.71 21.56 -12.31
CA ASN A 26 -35.45 22.81 -12.17
C ASN A 26 -36.62 22.94 -13.18
N LYS A 27 -37.43 21.90 -13.33
CA LYS A 27 -38.50 21.80 -14.35
C LYS A 27 -39.78 21.20 -13.79
N TYR A 28 -40.92 21.64 -14.32
CA TYR A 28 -42.24 21.10 -13.99
C TYR A 28 -42.69 20.06 -15.02
N PHE A 29 -43.29 18.97 -14.55
CA PHE A 29 -43.72 17.85 -15.39
C PHE A 29 -45.16 17.44 -15.07
N CYS A 30 -45.89 17.01 -16.09
CA CYS A 30 -47.14 16.28 -15.88
C CYS A 30 -46.81 14.87 -15.35
N PRO A 31 -47.76 14.16 -14.71
CA PRO A 31 -47.48 12.86 -14.09
C PRO A 31 -46.87 11.82 -15.04
N LYS A 32 -47.30 11.80 -16.31
CA LYS A 32 -46.76 10.90 -17.33
C LYS A 32 -45.28 11.16 -17.61
N ASN A 33 -44.95 12.40 -17.96
CA ASN A 33 -43.59 12.78 -18.35
C ASN A 33 -42.63 12.81 -17.16
N PHE A 34 -43.15 12.99 -15.93
CA PHE A 34 -42.35 12.85 -14.73
C PHE A 34 -41.86 11.41 -14.53
N ARG A 35 -42.72 10.41 -14.74
CA ARG A 35 -42.35 9.00 -14.62
C ARG A 35 -41.31 8.58 -15.65
N GLU A 36 -41.44 9.10 -16.86
CA GLU A 36 -40.47 8.89 -17.93
C GLU A 36 -39.13 9.55 -17.58
N HIS A 37 -39.17 10.76 -17.04
CA HIS A 37 -37.98 11.48 -16.57
C HIS A 37 -37.25 10.71 -15.45
N GLU A 38 -37.98 10.17 -14.46
CA GLU A 38 -37.41 9.32 -13.41
C GLU A 38 -36.71 8.08 -13.98
N GLY A 39 -37.33 7.42 -14.98
CA GLY A 39 -36.72 6.27 -15.65
C GLY A 39 -35.44 6.64 -16.41
N GLN A 40 -35.42 7.79 -17.09
CA GLN A 40 -34.23 8.29 -17.77
C GLN A 40 -33.10 8.60 -16.79
N LEU A 41 -33.41 9.22 -15.65
CA LEU A 41 -32.42 9.51 -14.62
C LEU A 41 -31.82 8.24 -14.00
N ALA A 42 -32.63 7.19 -13.78
CA ALA A 42 -32.13 5.91 -13.30
C ALA A 42 -31.14 5.29 -14.30
N ILE A 43 -31.48 5.28 -15.58
CA ILE A 43 -30.60 4.77 -16.64
C ILE A 43 -29.30 5.59 -16.73
N GLN A 44 -29.38 6.92 -16.63
CA GLN A 44 -28.19 7.79 -16.62
C GLN A 44 -27.31 7.51 -15.40
N PHE A 45 -27.91 7.34 -14.22
CA PHE A 45 -27.17 7.02 -13.01
C PHE A 45 -26.39 5.70 -13.15
N ASP A 46 -27.03 4.65 -13.65
CA ASP A 46 -26.37 3.35 -13.86
C ASP A 46 -25.24 3.45 -14.90
N ASN A 47 -25.49 4.15 -16.02
CA ASN A 47 -24.54 4.20 -17.13
C ASN A 47 -23.35 5.15 -16.90
N GLU A 48 -23.56 6.24 -16.17
CA GLU A 48 -22.56 7.30 -16.00
C GLU A 48 -21.91 7.24 -14.62
N VAL A 49 -22.69 7.07 -13.55
CA VAL A 49 -22.17 7.13 -12.18
C VAL A 49 -21.67 5.76 -11.73
N VAL A 50 -22.52 4.73 -11.82
CA VAL A 50 -22.16 3.39 -11.34
C VAL A 50 -21.03 2.81 -12.18
N ARG A 51 -21.13 2.89 -13.52
CA ARG A 51 -20.06 2.41 -14.40
C ARG A 51 -18.72 3.10 -14.14
N TYR A 52 -18.71 4.43 -14.01
CA TYR A 52 -17.47 5.17 -13.75
C TYR A 52 -16.90 4.85 -12.37
N HIS A 53 -17.75 4.70 -11.36
CA HIS A 53 -17.35 4.23 -10.04
C HIS A 53 -16.66 2.86 -10.10
N ASP A 54 -17.25 1.90 -10.81
CA ASP A 54 -16.70 0.56 -10.93
C ASP A 54 -15.38 0.54 -11.71
N GLU A 55 -15.29 1.35 -12.78
CA GLU A 55 -14.04 1.56 -13.52
C GLU A 55 -12.93 2.16 -12.64
N LEU A 56 -13.26 3.11 -11.77
CA LEU A 56 -12.31 3.69 -10.81
C LEU A 56 -11.86 2.66 -9.77
N LEU A 57 -12.78 1.87 -9.23
CA LEU A 57 -12.44 0.81 -8.28
C LEU A 57 -11.51 -0.24 -8.91
N ASP A 58 -11.79 -0.66 -10.14
CA ASP A 58 -10.94 -1.61 -10.86
C ASP A 58 -9.54 -1.02 -11.13
N GLN A 59 -9.45 0.26 -11.49
CA GLN A 59 -8.16 0.95 -11.66
C GLN A 59 -7.36 1.00 -10.36
N ILE A 60 -7.99 1.35 -9.23
CA ILE A 60 -7.34 1.37 -7.91
C ILE A 60 -6.82 -0.02 -7.55
N GLN A 61 -7.66 -1.05 -7.69
CA GLN A 61 -7.25 -2.43 -7.39
C GLN A 61 -6.11 -2.93 -8.29
N LYS A 62 -6.09 -2.52 -9.57
CA LYS A 62 -4.99 -2.84 -10.49
C LYS A 62 -3.70 -2.14 -10.08
N LEU A 63 -3.76 -0.89 -9.62
CA LEU A 63 -2.59 -0.17 -9.09
C LEU A 63 -2.02 -0.89 -7.86
N GLU A 64 -2.88 -1.30 -6.92
CA GLU A 64 -2.47 -2.07 -5.74
C GLU A 64 -1.82 -3.42 -6.11
N LYS A 65 -2.33 -4.11 -7.14
CA LYS A 65 -1.73 -5.36 -7.64
C LYS A 65 -0.44 -5.13 -8.43
N SER A 66 -0.29 -3.97 -9.06
CA SER A 66 0.90 -3.59 -9.85
C SER A 66 2.07 -3.09 -8.99
N ASN A 67 1.96 -3.12 -7.65
CA ASN A 67 3.04 -2.84 -6.69
C ASN A 67 4.19 -3.87 -6.72
N TYR A 68 4.60 -4.29 -7.91
CA TYR A 68 5.83 -5.02 -8.18
C TYR A 68 7.05 -4.29 -7.58
N SER A 69 7.00 -2.96 -7.52
CA SER A 69 8.04 -2.12 -6.88
C SER A 69 8.13 -2.31 -5.37
N SER A 70 7.04 -2.63 -4.67
CA SER A 70 7.12 -2.93 -3.23
C SER A 70 7.73 -4.30 -2.99
N LEU A 71 7.40 -5.30 -3.83
CA LEU A 71 8.02 -6.63 -3.80
C LEU A 71 9.53 -6.55 -4.04
N ASP A 72 9.97 -5.71 -4.99
CA ASP A 72 11.41 -5.50 -5.25
C ASP A 72 12.12 -4.82 -4.07
N LEU A 73 11.53 -3.79 -3.46
CA LEU A 73 12.10 -3.16 -2.26
C LEU A 73 12.18 -4.12 -1.07
N PHE A 74 11.16 -4.96 -0.85
CA PHE A 74 11.22 -6.00 0.19
C PHE A 74 12.31 -7.03 -0.08
N ALA A 75 12.51 -7.43 -1.34
CA ALA A 75 13.60 -8.33 -1.72
C ALA A 75 14.97 -7.68 -1.46
N GLN A 76 15.14 -6.40 -1.80
CA GLN A 76 16.36 -5.64 -1.52
C GLN A 76 16.63 -5.52 -0.02
N ILE A 77 15.60 -5.25 0.80
CA ILE A 77 15.70 -5.20 2.26
C ILE A 77 16.13 -6.57 2.82
N GLU A 78 15.55 -7.66 2.34
CA GLU A 78 15.89 -9.01 2.80
C GLU A 78 17.33 -9.40 2.40
N GLN A 79 17.76 -9.01 1.20
CA GLN A 79 19.14 -9.21 0.76
C GLN A 79 20.13 -8.40 1.60
N TRP A 80 19.81 -7.14 1.89
CA TRP A 80 20.63 -6.28 2.75
C TRP A 80 20.76 -6.86 4.16
N LYS A 81 19.65 -7.32 4.74
CA LYS A 81 19.61 -7.98 6.05
C LYS A 81 20.49 -9.23 6.07
N LYS A 82 20.29 -10.16 5.13
CA LYS A 82 21.10 -11.39 5.02
C LYS A 82 22.58 -11.09 4.87
N THR A 83 22.93 -10.13 4.02
CA THR A 83 24.32 -9.74 3.77
C THR A 83 24.96 -9.16 5.03
N THR A 84 24.22 -8.33 5.76
CA THR A 84 24.73 -7.68 6.99
C THR A 84 24.95 -8.70 8.10
N ILE A 85 24.00 -9.62 8.33
CA ILE A 85 24.15 -10.70 9.32
C ILE A 85 25.39 -11.54 9.01
N ASN A 86 25.54 -12.01 7.76
CA ASN A 86 26.70 -12.79 7.35
C ASN A 86 28.03 -12.06 7.57
N LYS A 87 28.07 -10.74 7.36
CA LYS A 87 29.29 -9.94 7.60
C LYS A 87 29.64 -9.87 9.09
N VAL A 88 28.63 -9.68 9.94
CA VAL A 88 28.82 -9.62 11.40
C VAL A 88 29.27 -10.99 11.92
N GLU A 89 28.64 -12.08 11.49
CA GLU A 89 29.01 -13.45 11.87
C GLU A 89 30.46 -13.76 11.49
N ARG A 90 30.86 -13.50 10.23
CA ARG A 90 32.24 -13.71 9.79
C ARG A 90 33.26 -12.88 10.57
N ALA A 91 32.92 -11.64 10.93
CA ALA A 91 33.79 -10.80 11.73
C ALA A 91 33.93 -11.33 13.16
N ALA A 92 32.84 -11.83 13.75
CA ALA A 92 32.85 -12.45 15.07
C ALA A 92 33.67 -13.75 15.07
N ASP A 93 33.47 -14.63 14.09
CA ASP A 93 34.22 -15.89 13.95
C ASP A 93 35.72 -15.62 13.81
N LYS A 94 36.09 -14.63 12.98
CA LYS A 94 37.48 -14.23 12.81
C LYS A 94 38.09 -13.73 14.12
N ALA A 95 37.38 -12.86 14.85
CA ALA A 95 37.85 -12.34 16.13
C ALA A 95 38.02 -13.44 17.19
N GLN A 96 37.11 -14.42 17.22
CA GLN A 96 37.20 -15.58 18.11
C GLN A 96 38.43 -16.44 17.77
N HIS A 97 38.69 -16.68 16.49
CA HIS A 97 39.85 -17.45 16.07
C HIS A 97 41.17 -16.74 16.41
N GLU A 98 41.28 -15.44 16.07
CA GLU A 98 42.47 -14.63 16.40
C GLU A 98 42.74 -14.58 17.90
N LEU A 99 41.70 -14.48 18.73
CA LEU A 99 41.84 -14.50 20.18
C LEU A 99 42.32 -15.87 20.69
N THR A 100 41.79 -16.95 20.14
CA THR A 100 42.18 -18.32 20.51
C THR A 100 43.65 -18.55 20.19
N ASP A 101 44.07 -18.21 18.96
CA ASP A 101 45.45 -18.32 18.52
C ASP A 101 46.39 -17.49 19.41
N LEU A 102 45.99 -16.28 19.78
CA LEU A 102 46.78 -15.43 20.67
C LEU A 102 46.95 -16.09 22.04
N ILE A 103 45.87 -16.60 22.62
CA ILE A 103 45.90 -17.27 23.93
C ILE A 103 46.81 -18.50 23.88
N ASP A 104 46.68 -19.34 22.87
CA ASP A 104 47.44 -20.58 22.75
C ASP A 104 48.93 -20.31 22.51
N ASN A 105 49.26 -19.31 21.68
CA ASN A 105 50.64 -18.87 21.49
C ASN A 105 51.25 -18.34 22.80
N LYS A 106 50.50 -17.55 23.57
CA LYS A 106 50.98 -17.04 24.87
C LYS A 106 51.16 -18.16 25.88
N ARG A 107 50.23 -19.13 25.95
CA ARG A 107 50.35 -20.31 26.80
C ARG A 107 51.59 -21.14 26.47
N ALA A 108 51.83 -21.42 25.19
CA ALA A 108 53.00 -22.16 24.74
C ALA A 108 54.31 -21.42 25.09
N ALA A 109 54.35 -20.10 24.92
CA ALA A 109 55.51 -19.29 25.29
C ALA A 109 55.79 -19.34 26.81
N ILE A 110 54.75 -19.21 27.64
CA ILE A 110 54.88 -19.30 29.11
C ILE A 110 55.36 -20.70 29.52
N ALA A 111 54.78 -21.76 28.96
CA ALA A 111 55.17 -23.14 29.26
C ALA A 111 56.66 -23.36 28.96
N LYS A 112 57.13 -22.90 27.80
CA LYS A 112 58.55 -23.00 27.41
C LYS A 112 59.46 -22.22 28.36
N GLN A 113 59.07 -21.03 28.79
CA GLN A 113 59.84 -20.25 29.77
C GLN A 113 59.93 -20.96 31.12
N LEU A 114 58.83 -21.55 31.61
CA LEU A 114 58.81 -22.30 32.86
C LEU A 114 59.69 -23.55 32.80
N GLU A 115 59.71 -24.26 31.67
CA GLU A 115 60.62 -25.41 31.47
C GLU A 115 62.09 -25.00 31.54
N LEU A 116 62.45 -23.86 30.94
CA LEU A 116 63.82 -23.34 30.99
C LEU A 116 64.24 -23.03 32.43
N ILE A 117 63.41 -22.27 33.17
CA ILE A 117 63.67 -21.94 34.58
C ILE A 117 63.80 -23.22 35.41
N THR A 118 62.94 -24.21 35.18
CA THR A 118 62.99 -25.50 35.91
C THR A 118 64.30 -26.25 35.65
N LYS A 119 64.78 -26.24 34.41
CA LYS A 119 66.08 -26.86 34.05
C LYS A 119 67.24 -26.14 34.74
N GLU A 120 67.25 -24.80 34.73
CA GLU A 120 68.28 -24.00 35.39
C GLU A 120 68.36 -24.29 36.89
N ILE A 121 67.21 -24.36 37.57
CA ILE A 121 67.14 -24.68 39.00
C ILE A 121 67.69 -26.07 39.29
N ARG A 122 67.35 -27.09 38.48
CA ARG A 122 67.82 -28.47 38.67
C ARG A 122 69.31 -28.68 38.34
N SER A 123 69.90 -27.75 37.61
CA SER A 123 71.33 -27.79 37.24
C SER A 123 72.26 -27.09 38.22
N ARG A 124 71.72 -26.49 39.29
CA ARG A 124 72.45 -25.92 40.43
C ARG A 124 72.43 -26.89 41.61
#